data_AF-A0A2A9GHS0-F1
#
_entry.id   AF-A0A2A9GHS0-F1
#
_cell.length_a   1.000
_cell.length_b   1.000
_cell.length_c   1.000
_cell.angle_alpha   90.00
_cell.angle_beta   90.00
_cell.angle_gamma   90.00
#
_symmetry.space_group_name_H-M   'P 1'
#
loop_
_entity.id
_entity.type
_entity.pdbx_description
1 polymer ?
#
loop_
_entity_poly.entity_id
_entity_poly.type
_entity_poly.pdbx_seq_one_letter_code
_entity_poly.pdbx_strand_id
1 'polypeptide(L)'
;MTMMSRNMETTASEEGALVLMLHPGNCDLECHGAFAEALKHDRSHIVCLSQEGGGRGALVARLGACGATPICASFLTYEDEALFDPEEQGAIAHVLSYIMQAHALTRIFVPKHDCDHACHAAIEAIAQNLSRISGAPVTHADDEPADSEMVAGGGDPSGSGTLLSARA
;
A
#
# COMPACT_ATOMS: atom_id res chain seq x y z
N MET A 1 -18.45 40.29 12.23
CA MET A 1 -17.11 39.67 12.18
C MET A 1 -17.31 38.21 11.78
N THR A 2 -17.21 37.93 10.50
CA THR A 2 -17.39 36.57 9.96
C THR A 2 -16.00 35.96 9.88
N MET A 3 -15.67 35.01 10.75
CA MET A 3 -14.42 34.26 10.65
C MET A 3 -14.49 33.39 9.40
N MET A 4 -13.63 33.67 8.43
CA MET A 4 -13.38 32.76 7.32
C MET A 4 -12.53 31.61 7.86
N SER A 5 -13.18 30.48 8.11
CA SER A 5 -12.50 29.20 8.27
C SER A 5 -11.73 28.93 6.99
N ARG A 6 -10.40 28.97 7.06
CA ARG A 6 -9.54 28.51 5.97
C ARG A 6 -9.84 27.03 5.80
N ASN A 7 -10.44 26.65 4.68
CA ASN A 7 -10.36 25.29 4.19
C ASN A 7 -8.87 24.97 4.03
N MET A 8 -8.34 24.09 4.89
CA MET A 8 -7.11 23.39 4.57
C MET A 8 -7.47 22.41 3.46
N GLU A 9 -7.41 22.90 2.22
CA GLU A 9 -7.15 22.03 1.09
C GLU A 9 -5.78 21.40 1.37
N THR A 10 -5.78 20.15 1.85
CA THR A 10 -4.62 19.28 1.78
C THR A 10 -4.25 19.20 0.32
N THR A 11 -3.21 19.94 -0.06
CA THR A 11 -2.58 19.81 -1.36
C THR A 11 -2.20 18.35 -1.54
N ALA A 12 -2.98 17.64 -2.34
CA ALA A 12 -2.54 16.38 -2.91
C ALA A 12 -1.17 16.62 -3.57
N SER A 13 -0.29 15.63 -3.50
CA SER A 13 0.95 15.52 -4.29
C SER A 13 2.25 16.06 -3.65
N GLU A 14 2.70 15.46 -2.53
CA GLU A 14 4.15 15.26 -2.23
C GLU A 14 4.43 14.02 -1.34
N GLU A 15 3.46 13.14 -1.12
CA GLU A 15 3.60 12.05 -0.15
C GLU A 15 4.29 10.82 -0.74
N GLY A 16 5.55 10.64 -0.39
CA GLY A 16 6.31 9.43 -0.71
C GLY A 16 5.89 8.23 0.15
N ALA A 17 5.93 7.03 -0.43
CA ALA A 17 5.55 5.80 0.25
C ALA A 17 6.74 4.84 0.37
N LEU A 18 6.90 4.24 1.56
CA LEU A 18 7.69 3.03 1.71
C LEU A 18 6.79 1.84 1.40
N VAL A 19 7.12 1.11 0.35
CA VAL A 19 6.41 -0.14 -0.01
C VAL A 19 7.17 -1.29 0.66
N LEU A 20 6.56 -1.90 1.68
CA LEU A 20 7.16 -2.97 2.46
C LEU A 20 6.76 -4.34 1.89
N MET A 21 7.73 -5.08 1.38
CA MET A 21 7.52 -6.39 0.78
C MET A 21 8.36 -7.45 1.49
N LEU A 22 7.85 -8.67 1.59
CA LEU A 22 8.65 -9.80 2.04
C LEU A 22 9.76 -10.09 1.03
N HIS A 23 9.38 -10.48 -0.18
CA HIS A 23 10.29 -10.68 -1.30
C HIS A 23 9.53 -10.55 -2.63
N PRO A 24 10.22 -10.34 -3.77
CA PRO A 24 9.55 -9.99 -5.03
C PRO A 24 8.60 -11.06 -5.56
N GLY A 25 8.87 -12.33 -5.27
CA GLY A 25 8.07 -13.47 -5.72
C GLY A 25 6.72 -13.60 -5.02
N ASN A 26 6.59 -13.14 -3.78
CA ASN A 26 5.38 -13.33 -2.96
C ASN A 26 4.41 -12.16 -3.04
N CYS A 27 4.65 -11.18 -3.90
CA CYS A 27 3.72 -10.07 -4.05
C CYS A 27 2.98 -10.17 -5.36
N ASP A 28 1.66 -10.00 -5.25
CA ASP A 28 0.87 -9.63 -6.39
C ASP A 28 1.24 -8.20 -6.79
N LEU A 29 1.95 -8.09 -7.91
CA LEU A 29 2.43 -6.83 -8.47
C LEU A 29 1.52 -6.36 -9.61
N GLU A 30 0.35 -6.95 -9.79
CA GLU A 30 -0.66 -6.39 -10.67
C GLU A 30 -0.99 -4.98 -10.16
N CYS A 31 -0.43 -3.95 -10.81
CA CYS A 31 -0.52 -2.56 -10.37
C CYS A 31 -1.94 -2.02 -10.52
N HIS A 32 -2.77 -2.37 -9.55
CA HIS A 32 -4.17 -1.97 -9.44
C HIS A 32 -4.40 -1.26 -8.10
N GLY A 33 -5.42 -0.39 -8.07
CA GLY A 33 -5.87 0.32 -6.86
C GLY A 33 -4.76 1.04 -6.10
N ALA A 34 -4.76 0.89 -4.77
CA ALA A 34 -3.84 1.54 -3.85
C ALA A 34 -2.35 1.22 -4.10
N PHE A 35 -2.02 0.07 -4.69
CA PHE A 35 -0.62 -0.23 -5.02
C PHE A 35 -0.12 0.66 -6.15
N ALA A 36 -0.93 0.90 -7.19
CA ALA A 36 -0.59 1.86 -8.22
C ALA A 36 -0.51 3.28 -7.65
N GLU A 37 -1.42 3.70 -6.77
CA GLU A 37 -1.36 5.00 -6.09
C GLU A 37 -0.10 5.19 -5.25
N ALA A 38 0.34 4.15 -4.52
CA ALA A 38 1.59 4.17 -3.77
C ALA A 38 2.81 4.37 -4.68
N LEU A 39 2.73 3.90 -5.93
CA LEU A 39 3.79 3.97 -6.93
C LEU A 39 3.68 5.16 -7.89
N LYS A 40 2.53 5.85 -7.96
CA LYS A 40 2.27 6.96 -8.88
C LYS A 40 3.12 8.19 -8.62
N HIS A 41 3.63 8.34 -7.41
CA HIS A 41 4.51 9.44 -7.07
C HIS A 41 5.96 8.99 -7.24
N ASP A 42 6.79 9.85 -7.85
CA ASP A 42 8.25 9.73 -7.99
C ASP A 42 8.99 9.65 -6.64
N ARG A 43 8.29 9.34 -5.54
CA ARG A 43 8.79 9.22 -4.17
C ARG A 43 8.40 7.90 -3.52
N SER A 44 8.39 6.80 -4.27
CA SER A 44 8.24 5.46 -3.70
C SER A 44 9.60 4.77 -3.53
N HIS A 45 9.80 4.13 -2.37
CA HIS A 45 10.93 3.26 -2.11
C HIS A 45 10.41 1.87 -1.77
N ILE A 46 10.78 0.89 -2.59
CA ILE A 46 10.40 -0.50 -2.37
C ILE A 46 11.46 -1.19 -1.53
N VAL A 47 11.07 -1.78 -0.41
CA VAL A 47 11.98 -2.56 0.43
C VAL A 47 11.51 -4.00 0.47
N CYS A 48 12.35 -4.91 -0.03
CA CYS A 48 12.20 -6.34 0.12
C CYS A 48 13.04 -6.82 1.31
N LEU A 49 12.41 -7.49 2.27
CA LEU A 49 13.09 -8.02 3.45
C LEU A 49 14.02 -9.21 3.09
N SER A 50 13.64 -10.01 2.10
CA SER A 50 14.38 -11.16 1.59
C SER A 50 14.63 -11.07 0.06
N GLN A 51 15.61 -11.83 -0.43
CA GLN A 51 15.92 -11.97 -1.88
C GLN A 51 15.24 -13.18 -2.53
N GLU A 52 14.48 -13.96 -1.77
CA GLU A 52 13.79 -15.15 -2.30
C GLU A 52 12.77 -14.79 -3.40
N GLY A 53 12.53 -15.71 -4.34
CA GLY A 53 11.55 -15.49 -5.41
C GLY A 53 11.90 -14.43 -6.46
N GLY A 54 13.15 -13.95 -6.50
CA GLY A 54 13.68 -13.17 -7.62
C GLY A 54 14.54 -11.99 -7.18
N GLY A 55 15.69 -11.81 -7.84
CA GLY A 55 16.56 -10.67 -7.56
C GLY A 55 16.02 -9.34 -8.10
N ARG A 56 16.74 -8.25 -7.80
CA ARG A 56 16.43 -6.87 -8.22
C ARG A 56 16.00 -6.73 -9.68
N GLY A 57 16.66 -7.42 -10.61
CA GLY A 57 16.35 -7.34 -12.04
C GLY A 57 14.92 -7.80 -12.38
N ALA A 58 14.44 -8.87 -11.74
CA ALA A 58 13.09 -9.39 -11.96
C ALA A 58 12.03 -8.43 -11.40
N LEU A 59 12.27 -7.86 -10.21
CA LEU A 59 11.38 -6.85 -9.63
C LEU A 59 11.27 -5.61 -10.52
N VAL A 60 12.41 -5.06 -10.95
CA VAL A 60 12.44 -3.88 -11.82
C VAL A 60 11.74 -4.14 -13.16
N ALA A 61 11.92 -5.32 -13.75
CA ALA A 61 11.22 -5.68 -14.98
C ALA A 61 9.70 -5.75 -14.79
N ARG A 62 9.22 -6.33 -13.68
CA ARG A 62 7.79 -6.39 -13.35
C ARG A 62 7.20 -5.00 -13.12
N LEU A 63 7.87 -4.15 -12.35
CA LEU A 63 7.45 -2.77 -12.12
C LEU A 63 7.43 -1.94 -13.42
N GLY A 64 8.44 -2.12 -14.27
CA GLY A 64 8.52 -1.47 -15.57
C GLY A 64 7.39 -1.87 -16.51
N ALA A 65 6.96 -3.14 -16.48
CA ALA A 65 5.81 -3.61 -17.25
C ALA A 65 4.50 -2.93 -16.81
N CYS A 66 4.43 -2.49 -15.55
CA CYS A 66 3.29 -1.79 -14.98
C CYS A 66 3.41 -0.25 -15.06
N GLY A 67 4.47 0.28 -15.68
CA GLY A 67 4.71 1.72 -15.78
C GLY A 67 5.12 2.39 -14.45
N ALA A 68 5.46 1.60 -13.42
CA ALA A 68 5.90 2.10 -12.13
C ALA A 68 7.42 2.32 -12.11
N THR A 69 7.85 3.49 -11.65
CA THR A 69 9.26 3.86 -11.52
C THR A 69 9.57 4.33 -10.10
N PRO A 70 9.81 3.41 -9.14
CA PRO A 70 10.20 3.81 -7.80
C PRO A 70 11.55 4.55 -7.83
N ILE A 71 11.79 5.42 -6.84
CA ILE A 71 13.10 6.05 -6.65
C ILE A 71 14.16 4.96 -6.45
N CYS A 72 13.83 3.97 -5.61
CA CYS A 72 14.78 2.99 -5.16
C CYS A 72 14.10 1.66 -4.81
N ALA A 73 14.88 0.58 -4.93
CA ALA A 73 14.55 -0.74 -4.44
C ALA A 73 15.70 -1.28 -3.60
N SER A 74 15.43 -1.60 -2.33
CA SER A 74 16.40 -2.17 -1.38
C SER A 74 16.05 -3.62 -1.06
N PHE A 75 17.08 -4.45 -0.84
CA PHE A 75 16.96 -5.85 -0.48
C PHE A 75 17.77 -6.07 0.79
N LEU A 76 17.11 -6.37 1.91
CA LEU A 76 17.76 -6.42 3.22
C LEU A 76 18.30 -7.80 3.63
N THR A 77 18.04 -8.84 2.82
CA THR A 77 18.64 -10.20 2.99
C THR A 77 18.41 -10.84 4.35
N TYR A 78 17.29 -10.57 5.02
CA TYR A 78 16.89 -11.29 6.22
C TYR A 78 16.46 -12.72 5.87
N GLU A 79 16.85 -13.66 6.72
CA GLU A 79 16.31 -15.03 6.70
C GLU A 79 14.89 -15.03 7.26
N ASP A 80 14.02 -15.92 6.76
CA ASP A 80 12.61 -15.95 7.16
C ASP A 80 12.45 -16.11 8.67
N GLU A 81 13.31 -16.91 9.31
CA GLU A 81 13.32 -17.15 10.75
C GLU A 81 13.49 -15.86 11.57
N ALA A 82 14.32 -14.93 11.10
CA ALA A 82 14.54 -13.64 11.74
C ALA A 82 13.30 -12.74 11.68
N LEU A 83 12.43 -12.93 10.69
CA LEU A 83 11.21 -12.12 10.55
C LEU A 83 10.19 -12.45 11.63
N PHE A 84 10.31 -13.60 12.29
CA PHE A 84 9.41 -14.03 13.37
C PHE A 84 9.91 -13.66 14.77
N ASP A 85 11.15 -13.20 14.90
CA ASP A 85 11.70 -12.72 16.17
C ASP A 85 11.24 -11.26 16.44
N PRO A 86 10.52 -10.98 17.54
CA PRO A 86 10.08 -9.63 17.88
C PRO A 86 11.21 -8.60 18.02
N GLU A 87 12.40 -9.02 18.48
CA GLU A 87 13.55 -8.12 18.61
C GLU A 87 14.07 -7.71 17.23
N GLU A 88 14.19 -8.68 16.31
CA GLU A 88 14.57 -8.45 14.92
C GLU A 88 13.51 -7.62 14.18
N GLN A 89 12.22 -7.87 14.38
CA GLN A 89 11.15 -7.04 13.82
C GLN A 89 11.28 -5.57 14.23
N GLY A 90 11.68 -5.31 15.47
CA GLY A 90 11.97 -3.96 15.97
C GLY A 90 13.21 -3.35 15.30
N ALA A 91 14.28 -4.12 15.17
CA ALA A 91 15.50 -3.70 14.48
C ALA A 91 15.26 -3.38 13.00
N ILE A 92 14.51 -4.23 12.29
CA ILE A 92 14.07 -4.02 10.92
C ILE A 92 13.28 -2.72 10.81
N ALA A 93 12.29 -2.51 11.69
CA ALA A 93 11.50 -1.28 11.69
C ALA A 93 12.36 -0.03 11.92
N HIS A 94 13.40 -0.10 12.77
CA HIS A 94 14.36 0.98 12.90
C HIS A 94 15.14 1.25 11.61
N VAL A 95 15.63 0.20 10.92
CA VAL A 95 16.31 0.34 9.63
C VAL A 95 15.39 1.00 8.60
N LEU A 96 14.14 0.55 8.51
CA LEU A 96 13.15 1.11 7.61
C LEU A 96 12.84 2.59 7.92
N SER A 97 12.83 2.97 9.21
CA SER A 97 12.63 4.37 9.61
C SER A 97 13.72 5.30 9.08
N TYR A 98 14.97 4.84 9.04
CA TYR A 98 16.07 5.61 8.43
C TYR A 98 15.89 5.76 6.92
N ILE A 99 15.40 4.73 6.24
CA ILE A 99 15.07 4.80 4.81
C ILE A 99 13.96 5.83 4.58
N MET A 100 12.89 5.79 5.38
CA MET A 100 11.81 6.77 5.30
C MET A 100 12.31 8.20 5.50
N GLN A 101 13.16 8.44 6.50
CA GLN A 101 13.75 9.76 6.75
C GLN A 101 14.65 10.22 5.60
N ALA A 102 15.50 9.34 5.08
CA ALA A 102 16.43 9.65 3.99
C ALA A 102 15.71 10.02 2.70
N HIS A 103 14.55 9.41 2.44
CA HIS A 103 13.77 9.62 1.22
C HIS A 103 12.50 10.47 1.44
N ALA A 104 12.34 11.08 2.62
CA ALA A 104 11.16 11.86 3.02
C ALA A 104 9.83 11.14 2.75
N LEU A 105 9.78 9.83 3.05
CA LEU A 105 8.59 9.00 2.90
C LEU A 105 7.67 9.22 4.10
N THR A 106 6.39 9.42 3.86
CA THR A 106 5.40 9.79 4.88
C THR A 106 4.31 8.74 5.06
N ARG A 107 4.31 7.68 4.25
CA ARG A 107 3.34 6.58 4.29
C ARG A 107 4.02 5.23 4.21
N ILE A 108 3.40 4.21 4.79
CA ILE A 108 3.81 2.81 4.70
C ILE A 108 2.72 2.08 3.91
N PHE A 109 3.10 1.44 2.82
CA PHE A 109 2.19 0.62 2.03
C PHE A 109 2.61 -0.84 2.12
N VAL A 110 1.67 -1.70 2.52
CA VAL A 110 1.85 -3.16 2.54
C VAL A 110 1.01 -3.73 1.39
N PRO A 111 1.65 -4.20 0.30
CA PRO A 111 0.93 -4.83 -0.78
C PRO A 111 0.37 -6.19 -0.36
N LYS A 112 -0.50 -6.73 -1.21
CA LYS A 112 -1.02 -8.08 -1.02
C LYS A 112 0.09 -9.11 -1.24
N HIS A 113 0.28 -9.96 -0.24
CA HIS A 113 1.27 -11.04 -0.31
C HIS A 113 0.57 -12.39 -0.48
N ASP A 114 1.04 -13.20 -1.43
CA ASP A 114 0.68 -14.60 -1.59
C ASP A 114 1.61 -15.48 -0.75
N CYS A 115 1.57 -15.28 0.57
CA CYS A 115 2.36 -16.05 1.54
C CYS A 115 1.46 -16.68 2.61
N ASP A 116 2.06 -17.51 3.48
CA ASP A 116 1.31 -18.09 4.59
C ASP A 116 0.93 -17.04 5.66
N HIS A 117 0.04 -17.44 6.57
CA HIS A 117 -0.45 -16.58 7.64
C HIS A 117 0.65 -16.09 8.59
N ALA A 118 1.74 -16.85 8.76
CA ALA A 118 2.82 -16.47 9.63
C ALA A 118 3.60 -15.30 9.01
N CYS A 119 3.92 -15.39 7.72
CA CYS A 119 4.61 -14.35 6.98
C CYS A 119 3.79 -13.04 6.95
N HIS A 120 2.46 -13.12 6.76
CA HIS A 120 1.60 -11.94 6.89
C HIS A 120 1.70 -11.29 8.26
N ALA A 121 1.64 -12.09 9.34
CA ALA A 121 1.75 -11.59 10.70
C ALA A 121 3.10 -10.92 10.98
N ALA A 122 4.19 -11.44 10.43
CA ALA A 122 5.52 -10.85 10.55
C ALA A 122 5.61 -9.49 9.85
N ILE A 123 5.15 -9.40 8.59
CA ILE A 123 5.14 -8.15 7.82
C ILE A 123 4.29 -7.09 8.54
N GLU A 124 3.13 -7.50 9.05
CA GLU A 124 2.23 -6.63 9.78
C GLU A 124 2.88 -6.10 11.06
N ALA A 125 3.51 -6.97 11.85
CA ALA A 125 4.22 -6.57 13.06
C ALA A 125 5.32 -5.53 12.75
N ILE A 126 6.09 -5.74 11.68
CA ILE A 126 7.13 -4.81 11.22
C ILE A 126 6.51 -3.48 10.78
N ALA A 127 5.43 -3.50 9.98
CA ALA A 127 4.74 -2.30 9.52
C ALA A 127 4.19 -1.47 10.70
N GLN A 128 3.61 -2.14 11.69
CA GLN A 128 3.09 -1.51 12.90
C GLN A 128 4.19 -0.97 13.82
N ASN A 129 5.30 -1.69 13.96
CA ASN A 129 6.50 -1.18 14.66
C ASN A 129 7.03 0.09 13.96
N LEU A 130 7.14 0.05 12.63
CA LEU A 130 7.62 1.18 11.83
C LEU A 130 6.69 2.39 11.96
N SER A 131 5.38 2.18 11.87
CA SER A 131 4.36 3.22 12.08
C SER A 131 4.50 3.89 13.44
N ARG A 132 4.73 3.11 14.51
CA ARG A 132 4.98 3.66 15.86
C ARG A 132 6.25 4.51 15.93
N ILE A 133 7.30 4.16 15.18
CA ILE A 133 8.58 4.89 15.16
C ILE A 133 8.48 6.17 14.32
N SER A 134 7.88 6.09 13.13
CA SER A 134 7.86 7.17 12.14
C SER A 134 6.63 8.08 12.25
N GLY A 135 5.56 7.62 12.89
CA GLY A 135 4.25 8.26 12.88
C GLY A 135 3.50 8.14 11.55
N ALA A 136 4.03 7.38 10.59
CA ALA A 136 3.43 7.22 9.26
C ALA A 136 2.25 6.23 9.31
N PRO A 137 1.13 6.54 8.63
CA PRO A 137 0.02 5.60 8.52
C PRO A 137 0.42 4.37 7.68
N VAL A 138 -0.15 3.23 8.06
CA VAL A 138 -0.08 1.98 7.28
C VAL A 138 -1.35 1.88 6.43
N THR A 139 -1.17 1.55 5.16
CA THR A 139 -2.28 1.25 4.24
C THR A 139 -2.01 -0.08 3.57
N HIS A 140 -3.03 -0.93 3.51
CA HIS A 140 -2.94 -2.25 2.89
C HIS A 140 -3.60 -2.24 1.52
N ALA A 141 -3.14 -3.11 0.63
CA ALA A 141 -3.80 -3.32 -0.66
C ALA A 141 -5.25 -3.81 -0.51
N ASP A 142 -5.57 -4.54 0.56
CA ASP A 142 -6.90 -5.10 0.82
C ASP A 142 -7.88 -4.11 1.49
N ASP A 143 -7.41 -2.93 1.91
CA ASP A 143 -8.22 -1.94 2.66
C ASP A 143 -9.03 -1.00 1.76
N GLU A 144 -8.86 -1.05 0.43
CA GLU A 144 -9.76 -0.33 -0.46
C GLU A 144 -11.07 -1.12 -0.61
N PRO A 145 -12.24 -0.48 -0.42
CA PRO A 145 -13.48 -1.10 -0.83
C PRO A 145 -13.32 -1.45 -2.31
N ALA A 146 -13.47 -2.73 -2.66
CA ALA A 146 -13.68 -3.12 -4.04
C ALA A 146 -14.72 -2.16 -4.58
N ASP A 147 -14.34 -1.30 -5.54
CA ASP A 147 -15.22 -0.33 -6.15
C ASP A 147 -16.51 -1.08 -6.46
N SER A 148 -17.53 -0.82 -5.65
CA SER A 148 -18.84 -1.40 -5.89
C SER A 148 -19.20 -0.85 -7.25
N GLU A 149 -19.23 -1.71 -8.25
CA GLU A 149 -19.68 -1.38 -9.60
C GLU A 149 -20.91 -0.49 -9.45
N MET A 150 -20.73 0.82 -9.58
CA MET A 150 -21.83 1.74 -9.73
C MET A 150 -22.34 1.41 -11.11
N VAL A 151 -23.30 0.50 -11.16
CA VAL A 151 -24.10 0.19 -12.33
C VAL A 151 -24.60 1.53 -12.83
N ALA A 152 -23.98 2.02 -13.91
CA ALA A 152 -24.48 3.11 -14.72
C ALA A 152 -25.73 2.62 -15.45
N GLY A 153 -26.81 2.40 -14.69
CA GLY A 153 -28.15 2.19 -15.20
C GLY A 153 -28.72 3.54 -15.55
N GLY A 154 -28.52 3.93 -16.81
CA GLY A 154 -28.91 5.21 -17.37
C GLY A 154 -30.36 5.58 -17.05
N GLY A 155 -30.53 6.84 -16.66
CA GLY A 155 -31.82 7.48 -16.75
C GLY A 155 -32.19 7.69 -18.21
N ASP A 156 -33.40 7.30 -18.58
CA ASP A 156 -34.26 8.23 -19.30
C ASP A 156 -35.72 8.07 -18.80
N PRO A 157 -36.47 9.18 -18.61
CA PRO A 157 -37.74 9.20 -17.91
C PRO A 157 -38.90 9.21 -18.90
N SER A 158 -39.78 8.21 -18.87
CA SER A 158 -41.10 8.36 -19.50
C SER A 158 -42.10 7.30 -19.05
N GLY A 159 -43.23 7.76 -18.51
CA GLY A 159 -44.51 7.06 -18.66
C GLY A 159 -45.00 6.21 -17.49
N SER A 160 -45.81 6.84 -16.64
CA SER A 160 -47.07 6.32 -16.07
C SER A 160 -47.15 4.89 -15.53
N GLY A 161 -47.51 4.77 -14.25
CA GLY A 161 -48.54 3.81 -13.87
C GLY A 161 -48.39 3.14 -12.51
N THR A 162 -49.02 3.77 -11.51
CA THR A 162 -49.81 3.10 -10.45
C THR A 162 -49.07 2.30 -9.38
N LEU A 163 -48.87 2.95 -8.23
CA LEU A 163 -48.78 2.28 -6.94
C LEU A 163 -50.14 1.65 -6.60
N LEU A 164 -50.19 0.33 -6.47
CA LEU A 164 -51.29 -0.39 -5.82
C LEU A 164 -50.72 -1.36 -4.78
N SER A 165 -50.91 -1.00 -3.51
CA SER A 165 -50.89 -1.92 -2.38
C SER A 165 -51.95 -3.01 -2.56
N ALA A 166 -51.59 -4.27 -2.27
CA ALA A 166 -52.21 -5.14 -1.25
C ALA A 166 -52.06 -6.65 -1.53
N ARG A 167 -51.87 -7.38 -0.42
CA ARG A 167 -52.07 -8.83 -0.13
C ARG A 167 -50.95 -9.83 -0.43
N ALA A 168 -50.46 -10.47 0.63
CA ALA A 168 -51.05 -11.72 1.14
C ALA A 168 -51.19 -11.64 2.66
#